data_AF-A0A1V4U0W9-F1
#
_entry.id   AF-A0A1V4U0W9-F1
#
_cell.length_a   1.000
_cell.length_b   1.000
_cell.length_c   1.000
_cell.angle_alpha   90.00
_cell.angle_beta   90.00
_cell.angle_gamma   90.00
#
_symmetry.space_group_name_H-M   'P 1'
#
loop_
_entity.id
_entity.type
_entity.pdbx_description
1 polymer ?
#
loop_
_entity_poly.entity_id
_entity_poly.type
_entity_poly.pdbx_seq_one_letter_code
_entity_poly.pdbx_strand_id
1 'polypeptide(L)'
;MNPLVAAGWFAAIVEARIRKPAPADFRRIFEAESFSQMMKVPLFRVVLVAALANLGSTLGTILYFMFIFPVLGIDPGVLITQGLSNMWSAVSGIFS
;
A
#
# COMPACT_ATOMS: atom_id res chain seq x y z
N MET A 1 2.94 -15.60 1.82
CA MET A 1 2.61 -14.49 0.90
C MET A 1 2.77 -13.19 1.68
N ASN A 2 3.56 -12.22 1.19
CA ASN A 2 3.95 -11.03 1.96
C ASN A 2 2.77 -10.02 2.04
N PRO A 3 2.20 -9.76 3.23
CA PRO A 3 1.04 -8.88 3.41
C PRO A 3 1.29 -7.41 3.05
N LEU A 4 2.55 -6.93 3.15
CA LEU A 4 2.90 -5.53 2.88
C LEU A 4 3.01 -5.19 1.40
N VAL A 5 3.09 -6.20 0.53
CA VAL A 5 3.16 -6.05 -0.93
C VAL A 5 1.75 -6.16 -1.58
N ALA A 6 0.74 -6.57 -0.81
CA ALA A 6 -0.49 -7.14 -1.36
C ALA A 6 -1.48 -6.11 -1.94
N ALA A 7 -1.69 -4.97 -1.29
CA ALA A 7 -2.73 -4.02 -1.71
C ALA A 7 -2.40 -3.39 -3.08
N GLY A 8 -1.17 -2.90 -3.25
CA GLY A 8 -0.73 -2.26 -4.49
C GLY A 8 -0.70 -3.21 -5.68
N TRP A 9 -0.22 -4.45 -5.51
CA TRP A 9 -0.17 -5.43 -6.61
C TRP A 9 -1.57 -5.89 -7.02
N PHE A 10 -2.46 -6.14 -6.06
CA PHE A 10 -3.85 -6.48 -6.37
C PHE A 10 -4.57 -5.33 -7.08
N ALA A 11 -4.41 -4.11 -6.57
CA ALA A 11 -4.98 -2.92 -7.19
C ALA A 11 -4.41 -2.68 -8.61
N ALA A 12 -3.10 -2.89 -8.81
CA ALA A 12 -2.46 -2.80 -10.12
C ALA A 12 -3.02 -3.84 -11.10
N ILE A 13 -3.18 -5.09 -10.67
CA ILE A 13 -3.72 -6.17 -11.52
C ILE A 13 -5.17 -5.83 -11.91
N VAL A 14 -6.02 -5.46 -10.96
CA VAL A 14 -7.41 -5.11 -11.23
C VAL A 14 -7.51 -3.91 -12.16
N GLU A 15 -6.76 -2.84 -11.89
CA GLU A 15 -6.76 -1.64 -12.74
C GLU A 15 -6.20 -1.94 -14.13
N ALA A 16 -5.17 -2.78 -14.25
CA ALA A 16 -4.62 -3.20 -15.54
C ALA A 16 -5.63 -4.01 -16.36
N ARG A 17 -6.47 -4.82 -15.72
CA ARG A 17 -7.54 -5.57 -16.40
C ARG A 17 -8.64 -4.64 -16.93
N ILE A 18 -8.93 -3.55 -16.23
CA ILE A 18 -9.92 -2.54 -16.63
C ILE A 18 -9.36 -1.64 -17.73
N ARG A 19 -8.14 -1.13 -17.58
CA ARG A 19 -7.53 -0.13 -18.46
C ARG A 19 -6.79 -0.70 -19.66
N LYS A 20 -6.37 -1.96 -19.60
CA LYS A 20 -5.66 -2.70 -20.66
C LYS A 20 -4.44 -1.92 -21.18
N PRO A 21 -3.45 -1.62 -20.32
CA PRO A 21 -2.27 -0.86 -20.72
C PRO A 21 -1.48 -1.60 -21.81
N ALA A 22 -0.86 -0.84 -22.70
CA ALA A 22 -0.06 -1.38 -23.81
C ALA A 22 1.43 -0.99 -23.65
N PRO A 23 2.37 -1.74 -24.23
CA PRO A 23 3.79 -1.36 -24.20
C PRO A 23 4.07 0.04 -24.79
N ALA A 24 3.25 0.52 -25.73
CA ALA A 24 3.37 1.88 -26.28
C ALA A 24 3.06 2.98 -25.25
N ASP A 25 2.37 2.66 -24.15
CA ASP A 25 2.05 3.63 -23.10
C ASP A 25 3.29 4.14 -22.37
N PHE A 26 4.36 3.36 -22.28
CA PHE A 26 5.64 3.84 -21.73
C PHE A 26 6.13 5.08 -22.49
N ARG A 27 6.12 5.02 -23.82
CA ARG A 27 6.51 6.15 -24.67
C ARG A 27 5.60 7.35 -24.47
N ARG A 28 4.29 7.14 -24.41
CA ARG A 28 3.29 8.20 -24.17
C ARG A 28 3.44 8.88 -22.81
N ILE A 29 3.95 8.17 -21.80
CA ILE A 29 4.28 8.77 -20.50
C ILE A 29 5.51 9.67 -20.63
N PHE A 30 6.55 9.24 -21.34
CA PHE A 30 7.76 10.05 -21.55
C PHE A 30 7.50 11.31 -22.39
N GLU A 31 6.56 11.23 -23.33
CA GLU A 31 6.14 12.37 -24.18
C GLU A 31 5.16 13.31 -23.47
N ALA A 32 4.65 12.95 -22.28
CA ALA A 32 3.72 13.80 -21.54
C ALA A 32 4.47 14.93 -20.82
N GLU A 33 4.07 16.18 -21.08
CA GLU A 33 4.68 17.39 -20.51
C GLU A 33 4.01 17.84 -19.21
N SER A 34 2.93 17.18 -18.80
CA SER A 34 2.24 17.51 -17.55
C SER A 34 1.60 16.29 -16.89
N PHE A 35 1.41 16.38 -15.58
CA PHE A 35 0.72 15.36 -14.80
C PHE A 35 -0.69 15.05 -15.34
N SER A 36 -1.43 16.07 -15.79
CA SER A 36 -2.74 15.91 -16.40
C SER A 36 -2.69 15.08 -17.71
N GLN A 37 -1.62 15.21 -18.49
CA GLN A 37 -1.40 14.38 -19.68
C GLN A 37 -1.01 12.95 -19.31
N MET A 38 -0.12 12.75 -18.33
CA MET A 38 0.22 11.41 -17.81
C MET A 38 -1.03 10.68 -17.30
N MET A 39 -1.93 11.39 -16.62
CA MET A 39 -3.21 10.86 -16.13
C MET A 39 -4.16 10.37 -17.23
N LYS A 40 -3.91 10.67 -18.51
CA LYS A 40 -4.67 10.12 -19.65
C LYS A 40 -4.09 8.81 -20.16
N VAL A 41 -2.88 8.44 -19.74
CA VAL A 41 -2.22 7.19 -20.14
C VAL A 41 -2.68 6.04 -19.24
N PRO A 42 -3.19 4.92 -19.82
CA PRO A 42 -3.62 3.75 -19.06
C PRO A 42 -2.58 3.22 -18.07
N LEU A 43 -1.33 3.04 -18.53
CA LEU A 43 -0.25 2.51 -17.69
C LEU A 43 0.04 3.42 -16.47
N PHE A 44 0.05 4.73 -16.65
CA PHE A 44 0.26 5.67 -15.55
C PHE A 44 -0.83 5.56 -14.50
N ARG A 45 -2.09 5.41 -14.91
CA ARG A 45 -3.22 5.20 -13.99
C ARG A 45 -3.06 3.92 -13.16
N VAL A 46 -2.63 2.83 -13.78
CA VAL A 46 -2.38 1.56 -13.08
C VAL A 46 -1.35 1.73 -11.97
N VAL A 47 -0.22 2.37 -12.28
CA VAL A 47 0.84 2.64 -11.31
C VAL A 47 0.36 3.58 -10.21
N LEU A 48 -0.36 4.64 -10.57
CA LEU A 48 -0.90 5.59 -9.61
C LEU A 48 -1.89 4.93 -8.64
N VAL A 49 -2.81 4.11 -9.14
CA VAL A 49 -3.77 3.36 -8.31
C VAL A 49 -3.02 2.42 -7.35
N ALA A 50 -1.98 1.72 -7.83
CA ALA A 50 -1.16 0.88 -6.97
C ALA A 50 -0.45 1.66 -5.86
N ALA A 51 0.11 2.83 -6.19
CA ALA A 51 0.77 3.71 -5.23
C ALA A 51 -0.23 4.26 -4.20
N LEU A 52 -1.39 4.74 -4.65
CA LEU A 52 -2.45 5.25 -3.78
C LEU A 52 -3.04 4.17 -2.87
N ALA A 53 -3.16 2.93 -3.36
CA ALA A 53 -3.61 1.81 -2.52
C ALA A 53 -2.63 1.53 -1.36
N ASN A 54 -1.32 1.58 -1.62
CA ASN A 54 -0.32 1.43 -0.57
C ASN A 54 -0.33 2.59 0.42
N LEU A 55 -0.46 3.84 -0.08
CA LEU A 55 -0.58 5.02 0.79
C LEU A 55 -1.85 4.96 1.65
N GLY A 56 -2.99 4.64 1.04
CA GLY A 56 -4.26 4.48 1.74
C GLY A 56 -4.23 3.38 2.78
N SER A 57 -3.58 2.24 2.49
CA SER A 57 -3.39 1.16 3.47
C SER A 57 -2.56 1.62 4.67
N THR A 58 -1.44 2.30 4.45
CA THR A 58 -0.59 2.82 5.54
C THR A 58 -1.33 3.84 6.38
N LEU A 59 -2.02 4.79 5.73
CA LEU A 59 -2.85 5.77 6.42
C LEU A 59 -3.97 5.11 7.22
N GLY A 60 -4.64 4.10 6.65
CA GLY A 60 -5.67 3.33 7.34
C GLY A 60 -5.15 2.67 8.61
N THR A 61 -3.96 2.06 8.54
CA THR A 61 -3.28 1.50 9.73
C THR A 61 -3.05 2.57 10.79
N ILE A 62 -2.48 3.72 10.43
CA ILE A 62 -2.21 4.81 11.38
C ILE A 62 -3.50 5.33 12.02
N LEU A 63 -4.51 5.61 11.20
CA LEU A 63 -5.81 6.12 11.69
C LEU A 63 -6.51 5.11 12.60
N TYR A 64 -6.39 3.81 12.30
CA TYR A 64 -6.94 2.75 13.12
C TYR A 64 -6.35 2.75 14.54
N PHE A 65 -5.01 2.81 14.67
CA PHE A 65 -4.36 2.90 15.99
C PHE A 65 -4.66 4.23 16.70
N MET A 66 -4.78 5.33 15.96
CA MET A 66 -5.02 6.65 16.56
C MET A 66 -6.45 6.85 17.04
N PHE A 67 -7.46 6.38 16.29
CA PHE A 67 -8.85 6.71 16.55
C PHE A 67 -9.69 5.51 17.03
N ILE A 68 -9.46 4.31 16.52
CA ILE A 68 -10.31 3.16 16.85
C ILE A 68 -9.88 2.54 18.18
N PHE A 69 -8.57 2.44 18.45
CA PHE A 69 -8.08 1.85 19.70
C PHE A 69 -8.53 2.56 20.97
N PRO A 70 -8.48 3.91 21.06
CA PRO A 70 -9.03 4.62 22.20
C PRO A 70 -10.54 4.41 22.38
N VAL A 71 -11.29 4.31 21.28
CA VAL A 71 -12.74 4.02 21.31
C VAL A 71 -13.01 2.61 21.87
N LEU A 72 -12.10 1.66 21.66
CA LEU A 72 -12.17 0.31 22.21
C LEU A 72 -11.63 0.22 23.65
N GLY A 73 -11.16 1.32 24.24
CA GLY A 73 -10.54 1.33 25.57
C GLY A 73 -9.15 0.67 25.62
N ILE A 74 -8.51 0.51 24.46
CA ILE A 74 -7.19 -0.12 24.32
C ILE A 74 -6.14 0.99 24.17
N ASP A 75 -5.09 0.95 24.99
CA ASP A 75 -3.95 1.86 24.85
C ASP A 75 -3.03 1.41 23.69
N PRO A 76 -2.91 2.19 22.61
CA PRO A 76 -2.07 1.83 21.48
C PRO A 76 -0.57 1.77 21.82
N GLY A 77 -0.09 2.54 22.79
CA GLY A 77 1.32 2.53 23.18
C GLY A 77 1.74 1.21 23.83
N VAL A 78 0.86 0.66 24.66
CA VAL A 78 1.06 -0.63 25.33
C VAL A 78 1.01 -1.78 24.31
N LEU A 79 0.04 -1.74 23.38
CA LEU A 79 -0.13 -2.82 22.41
C LEU A 79 1.02 -2.90 21.40
N ILE A 80 1.54 -1.75 20.95
CA ILE A 80 2.69 -1.70 20.04
C ILE A 80 3.95 -2.24 20.74
N THR A 81 4.23 -1.78 21.97
CA THR A 81 5.45 -2.18 22.69
C THR A 81 5.43 -3.66 23.05
N GLN A 82 4.31 -4.18 23.55
CA GLN A 82 4.15 -5.59 23.90
C GLN A 82 4.03 -6.50 22.68
N GLY A 83 3.30 -6.07 21.64
CA GLY A 83 3.21 -6.81 20.39
C GLY A 83 4.59 -6.99 19.75
N LEU A 84 5.40 -5.94 19.72
CA LEU A 84 6.73 -5.97 19.13
C LEU A 84 7.71 -6.80 19.96
N SER A 85 7.65 -6.73 21.30
CA SER A 85 8.48 -7.57 22.16
C SER A 85 8.15 -9.05 21.96
N ASN A 86 6.87 -9.40 21.85
CA ASN A 86 6.42 -10.78 21.63
C ASN A 86 6.85 -11.31 20.26
N MET A 87 6.78 -10.46 19.22
CA MET A 87 7.30 -10.81 17.90
C MET A 87 8.81 -11.00 17.91
N TRP A 88 9.56 -10.12 18.59
CA TRP A 88 11.01 -10.22 18.70
C TRP A 88 11.44 -11.50 19.39
N SER A 89 10.79 -11.84 20.51
CA SER A 89 11.02 -13.09 21.23
C SER A 89 10.72 -14.32 20.37
N ALA A 90 9.64 -14.30 19.59
CA ALA A 90 9.31 -15.38 18.67
C ALA A 90 10.35 -15.54 17.55
N VAL A 91 10.81 -14.43 16.97
CA VAL A 91 11.84 -14.43 15.93
C VAL A 91 13.17 -14.94 16.50
N SER A 92 13.61 -14.43 17.65
CA SER A 92 14.84 -14.90 18.29
C SER A 92 14.77 -16.38 18.66
N GLY A 93 13.60 -16.87 19.07
CA GLY A 93 13.38 -18.28 19.41
C GLY A 93 13.36 -19.24 18.21
N ILE A 94 13.26 -18.73 16.98
CA ILE A 94 13.37 -19.54 15.75
C ILE A 94 14.84 -19.70 15.32
N PHE A 95 15.71 -18.78 15.70
CA PHE A 95 17.15 -18.78 15.36
C PHE A 95 18.06 -19.29 16.49
N SER A 96 17.48 -19.67 17.63
CA SER A 96 18.11 -20.40 18.73
C SER A 96 17.82 -21.89 18.63
#